data_AF-A0A937GCA2-F1
#
_entry.id   AF-A0A937GCA2-F1
#
_cell.length_a   1.000
_cell.length_b   1.000
_cell.length_c   1.000
_cell.angle_alpha   90.00
_cell.angle_beta   90.00
_cell.angle_gamma   90.00
#
_symmetry.space_group_name_H-M   'P 1'
#
loop_
_entity.id
_entity.type
_entity.pdbx_description
1 polymer ?
#
loop_
_entity_poly.entity_id
_entity_poly.type
_entity_poly.pdbx_seq_one_letter_code
_entity_poly.pdbx_strand_id
1 'polypeptide(L)'
;MSATAVIIIAIAVVVVLAGGAFASLARRSDVRGAGALSDETVARDRAARKAAGVSVSASADRVAAEAAGKEARTGTALAKVAETAPEPFVPADPDAIGVSRRQFFNRATISLMGAGIGAFAAASFVAFLWPTKTGGFGGKVSIGRYDDVISGIRNSGGFFYAPEARAWITEYPVDAIPKAEGIYASSLMTGMQQGLIASYQKCPHLGCRVPECSSSQWFECGCHGSQYNRVGEKKGGPAPRGMDHFPLEFTAAGEVFVDTGTIVQGVPIGVNTTGQEAEGPHCVGASDH
;
A
#
# COMPACT_ATOMS: atom_id res chain seq x y z
N MET A 1 17.10 1.28 15.74
CA MET A 1 16.43 2.58 15.57
C MET A 1 14.93 2.32 15.42
N SER A 2 14.07 3.02 16.16
CA SER A 2 12.62 2.85 16.01
C SER A 2 12.16 3.28 14.62
N ALA A 3 11.09 2.67 14.09
CA ALA A 3 10.53 3.04 12.78
C ALA A 3 10.22 4.54 12.68
N THR A 4 9.78 5.14 13.79
CA THR A 4 9.53 6.58 13.93
C THR A 4 10.80 7.42 13.72
N ALA A 5 11.95 6.99 14.25
CA ALA A 5 13.21 7.70 14.08
C ALA A 5 13.70 7.68 12.62
N VAL A 6 13.50 6.55 11.93
CA VAL A 6 13.87 6.42 10.50
C VAL A 6 13.01 7.34 9.63
N ILE A 7 11.70 7.43 9.90
CA ILE A 7 10.77 8.30 9.17
C ILE A 7 11.12 9.78 9.38
N ILE A 8 11.42 10.20 10.62
CA ILE A 8 11.78 11.59 10.91
C ILE A 8 13.05 12.00 10.19
N ILE A 9 14.08 11.14 10.18
CA ILE A 9 15.34 11.42 9.48
C ILE A 9 15.11 11.51 7.96
N ALA A 10 14.30 10.61 7.39
CA ALA A 10 13.98 10.64 5.97
C ALA A 10 13.27 11.94 5.56
N ILE A 11 12.29 12.39 6.35
CA ILE A 11 11.58 13.65 6.10
C ILE A 11 12.54 14.85 6.20
N ALA A 12 13.40 14.88 7.22
CA ALA A 12 14.36 15.96 7.40
C ALA A 12 15.33 16.09 6.21
N VAL A 13 15.82 14.96 5.68
CA VAL A 13 16.70 14.94 4.50
C VAL A 13 15.98 15.47 3.27
N VAL A 14 14.73 15.06 3.03
CA VAL A 14 13.92 15.53 1.88
C VAL A 14 13.68 17.05 1.96
N VAL A 15 13.37 17.58 3.14
CA VAL A 15 13.15 19.02 3.33
C VAL A 15 14.42 19.82 3.07
N VAL A 16 15.57 19.35 3.56
CA VAL A 16 16.86 20.01 3.34
C VAL A 16 17.23 20.00 1.85
N LEU A 17 17.03 18.88 1.15
CA LEU A 17 17.29 18.77 -0.28
C LEU A 17 16.35 19.65 -1.11
N ALA A 18 15.06 19.71 -0.75
CA ALA A 18 14.09 20.58 -1.40
C ALA A 18 14.44 22.07 -1.19
N GLY A 19 14.84 22.45 0.03
CA GLY A 19 15.29 23.80 0.33
C GLY A 19 16.55 24.19 -0.46
N GLY A 20 17.52 23.27 -0.57
CA GLY A 20 18.73 23.47 -1.38
C GLY A 20 18.43 23.63 -2.87
N ALA A 21 17.54 22.79 -3.41
CA ALA A 21 17.10 22.87 -4.80
C ALA A 21 16.38 24.20 -5.08
N PHE A 22 15.46 24.61 -4.21
CA PHE A 22 14.71 25.87 -4.33
C PHE A 22 15.65 27.09 -4.28
N ALA A 23 16.58 27.14 -3.32
CA ALA A 23 17.56 28.21 -3.23
C ALA A 23 18.47 28.27 -4.48
N SER A 24 18.81 27.10 -5.05
CA SER A 24 19.61 27.02 -6.27
C SER A 24 18.86 27.47 -7.52
N LEU A 25 17.53 27.26 -7.60
CA LEU A 25 16.69 27.73 -8.70
C LEU A 25 16.38 29.21 -8.57
N ALA A 26 16.10 29.68 -7.35
CA ALA A 26 15.82 31.09 -7.07
C ALA A 26 17.02 32.00 -7.40
N ARG A 27 18.26 31.49 -7.27
CA ARG A 27 19.47 32.21 -7.69
C ARG A 27 19.70 32.23 -9.21
N ARG A 28 18.95 31.46 -10.00
CA ARG A 28 19.11 31.35 -11.47
C ARG A 28 18.05 32.15 -12.24
N SER A 29 17.14 32.83 -11.57
CA SER A 29 16.04 33.57 -12.19
C SER A 29 16.40 35.00 -12.62
N ASP A 30 17.59 35.21 -13.20
CA ASP A 30 17.99 36.50 -13.80
C ASP A 30 17.44 36.69 -15.22
N VAL A 31 16.59 35.78 -15.70
CA VAL A 31 15.93 35.92 -17.01
C VAL A 31 14.56 36.57 -16.82
N ARG A 32 14.54 37.86 -16.51
CA ARG A 32 13.32 38.69 -16.51
C ARG A 32 12.99 39.14 -17.94
N GLY A 33 12.42 38.24 -18.72
CA GLY A 33 11.77 38.57 -20.01
C GLY A 33 12.70 39.04 -21.12
N ALA A 34 12.22 38.98 -22.36
CA ALA A 34 12.94 39.47 -23.53
C ALA A 34 13.15 41.00 -23.42
N GLY A 35 14.36 41.42 -23.08
CA GLY A 35 14.75 42.83 -22.96
C GLY A 35 15.58 43.17 -21.71
N ALA A 36 15.66 42.29 -20.71
CA ALA A 36 16.55 42.52 -19.56
C ALA A 36 18.00 42.17 -19.92
N LEU A 37 18.89 43.15 -19.81
CA LEU A 37 20.34 42.93 -19.91
C LEU A 37 20.82 42.21 -18.64
N SER A 38 21.75 41.26 -18.78
CA SER A 38 22.34 40.59 -17.62
C SER A 38 23.08 41.59 -16.73
N ASP A 39 23.11 41.33 -15.42
CA ASP A 39 23.80 42.18 -14.44
C ASP A 39 25.29 42.39 -14.79
N GLU A 40 25.91 41.38 -15.39
CA GLU A 40 27.26 41.45 -15.95
C GLU A 40 27.38 42.49 -17.07
N THR A 41 26.38 42.55 -17.96
CA THR A 41 26.34 43.51 -19.07
C THR A 41 26.10 44.93 -18.56
N VAL A 42 25.20 45.09 -17.59
CA VAL A 42 24.91 46.38 -16.94
C VAL A 42 26.13 46.89 -16.17
N ALA A 43 26.84 46.00 -15.47
CA ALA A 43 28.05 46.35 -14.73
C ALA A 43 29.17 46.78 -15.68
N ARG A 44 29.36 46.07 -16.81
CA ARG A 44 30.34 46.47 -17.84
C ARG A 44 29.97 47.79 -18.51
N ASP A 45 28.70 48.02 -18.85
CA ASP A 45 28.26 49.28 -19.46
C ASP A 45 28.43 50.44 -18.47
N ARG A 46 28.10 50.25 -17.19
CA ARG A 46 28.32 51.25 -16.14
C ARG A 46 29.81 51.55 -15.94
N ALA A 47 30.67 50.53 -15.95
CA ALA A 47 32.11 50.71 -15.84
C ALA A 47 32.69 51.43 -17.06
N ALA A 48 32.22 51.10 -18.26
CA ALA A 48 32.62 51.76 -19.50
C ALA A 48 32.18 53.23 -19.53
N ARG A 49 30.95 53.55 -19.13
CA ARG A 49 30.46 54.94 -19.01
C ARG A 49 31.25 55.74 -17.98
N LYS A 50 31.61 55.12 -16.85
CA LYS A 50 32.43 55.75 -15.81
C LYS A 50 33.86 56.01 -16.29
N ALA A 51 34.44 55.08 -17.07
CA ALA A 51 35.75 55.25 -17.68
C ALA A 51 35.75 56.31 -18.80
N ALA A 52 34.64 56.46 -19.52
CA ALA A 52 34.49 57.44 -20.60
C ALA A 52 34.24 58.88 -20.12
N GLY A 53 34.15 59.13 -18.80
CA GLY A 53 34.04 60.49 -18.24
C GLY A 53 32.79 61.27 -18.69
N VAL A 54 31.70 60.58 -19.06
CA VAL A 54 30.50 61.24 -19.61
C VAL A 54 29.68 61.87 -18.47
N SER A 55 29.86 63.17 -18.25
CA SER A 55 28.94 63.98 -17.45
C SER A 55 27.60 64.12 -18.18
N VAL A 56 26.50 63.87 -17.47
CA VAL A 56 25.14 64.02 -17.99
C VAL A 56 24.79 65.52 -18.10
N SER A 57 25.17 66.16 -19.20
CA SER A 57 24.52 67.39 -19.69
C SER A 57 23.52 67.01 -20.78
N ALA A 58 22.46 66.29 -20.39
CA ALA A 58 21.42 65.84 -21.29
C ALA A 58 20.37 66.95 -21.49
N SER A 59 20.45 67.69 -22.59
CA SER A 59 19.26 68.19 -23.31
C SER A 59 19.58 68.75 -24.70
N ALA A 60 20.67 69.52 -24.86
CA ALA A 60 20.99 70.14 -26.16
C ALA A 60 21.59 69.14 -27.17
N ASP A 61 22.57 68.33 -26.75
CA ASP A 61 23.28 67.43 -27.65
C ASP A 61 22.43 66.23 -28.09
N ARG A 62 21.49 65.80 -27.25
CA ARG A 62 20.57 64.71 -27.60
C ARG A 62 19.51 65.16 -28.61
N VAL A 63 19.02 66.39 -28.49
CA VAL A 63 18.08 66.98 -29.46
C VAL A 63 18.81 67.29 -30.77
N ALA A 64 20.06 67.77 -30.73
CA ALA A 64 20.89 67.96 -31.92
C ALA A 64 21.25 66.61 -32.58
N ALA A 65 21.55 65.56 -31.82
CA ALA A 65 21.81 64.22 -32.34
C ALA A 65 20.55 63.53 -32.88
N GLU A 66 19.39 63.74 -32.26
CA GLU A 66 18.09 63.26 -32.79
C GLU A 66 17.65 64.06 -34.02
N ALA A 67 17.96 65.35 -34.10
CA ALA A 67 17.73 66.20 -35.27
C ALA A 67 18.66 65.82 -36.44
N ALA A 68 19.96 65.66 -36.18
CA ALA A 68 20.93 65.17 -37.16
C ALA A 68 20.62 63.74 -37.60
N GLY A 69 20.13 62.89 -36.69
CA GLY A 69 19.66 61.53 -37.01
C GLY A 69 18.31 61.49 -37.74
N LYS A 70 17.52 62.58 -37.71
CA LYS A 70 16.32 62.75 -38.54
C LYS A 70 16.68 63.29 -39.92
N GLU A 71 17.60 64.25 -40.02
CA GLU A 71 18.12 64.75 -41.29
C GLU A 71 18.90 63.66 -42.05
N ALA A 72 19.73 62.87 -41.38
CA ALA A 72 20.43 61.74 -42.00
C ALA A 72 19.47 60.60 -42.46
N ARG A 73 18.23 60.58 -41.97
CA ARG A 73 17.17 59.64 -42.40
C ARG A 73 16.30 60.16 -43.55
N THR A 74 16.56 61.37 -44.07
CA THR A 74 15.78 61.92 -45.21
C THR A 74 16.20 61.37 -46.57
N GLY A 75 17.29 60.61 -46.65
CA GLY A 75 17.63 59.82 -47.82
C GLY A 75 16.85 58.49 -47.83
N THR A 76 15.92 58.31 -48.77
CA THR A 76 15.25 57.03 -49.04
C THR A 76 16.16 55.97 -49.69
N ALA A 77 17.44 56.29 -49.87
CA ALA A 77 18.44 55.36 -50.36
C ALA A 77 18.89 54.42 -49.24
N LEU A 78 18.19 53.28 -49.10
CA LEU A 78 18.68 52.14 -48.32
C LEU A 78 20.05 51.74 -48.88
N ALA A 79 21.06 51.67 -48.02
CA ALA A 79 22.33 51.06 -48.39
C ALA A 79 22.03 49.61 -48.81
N LYS A 80 22.17 49.31 -50.11
CA LYS A 80 22.11 47.94 -50.60
C LYS A 80 23.34 47.23 -50.05
N VAL A 81 23.15 46.47 -48.98
CA VAL A 81 24.12 45.47 -48.55
C VAL A 81 24.34 44.55 -49.75
N ALA A 82 25.58 44.43 -50.20
CA ALA A 82 25.91 43.55 -51.31
C ALA A 82 25.38 42.15 -50.99
N GLU A 83 24.56 41.62 -51.88
CA GLU A 83 23.93 40.32 -51.75
C GLU A 83 25.03 39.26 -51.81
N THR A 84 25.55 38.91 -50.63
CA THR A 84 26.54 37.86 -50.50
C THR A 84 25.78 36.56 -50.66
N ALA A 85 26.14 35.77 -51.68
CA ALA A 85 25.49 34.49 -51.93
C ALA A 85 25.53 33.67 -50.62
N PRO A 86 24.40 33.10 -50.18
CA PRO A 86 24.37 32.31 -48.96
C PRO A 86 25.38 31.17 -49.12
N GLU A 87 26.32 31.07 -48.17
CA GLU A 87 27.27 29.96 -48.19
C GLU A 87 26.48 28.64 -48.19
N PRO A 88 26.84 27.69 -49.07
CA PRO A 88 26.14 26.41 -49.13
C PRO A 88 26.23 25.74 -47.76
N PHE A 89 25.08 25.36 -47.22
CA PHE A 89 25.01 24.68 -45.93
C PHE A 89 25.81 23.37 -46.01
N VAL A 90 26.98 23.36 -45.39
CA VAL A 90 27.75 22.13 -45.18
C VAL A 90 27.23 21.53 -43.87
N PRO A 91 26.63 20.33 -43.90
CA PRO A 91 26.24 19.67 -42.66
C PRO A 91 27.50 19.48 -41.81
N ALA A 92 27.47 19.97 -40.57
CA ALA A 92 28.56 19.75 -39.65
C ALA A 92 28.76 18.25 -39.43
N ASP A 93 30.03 17.84 -39.34
CA ASP A 93 30.44 16.44 -39.19
C ASP A 93 29.72 15.79 -37.99
N PRO A 94 28.98 14.68 -38.17
CA PRO A 94 28.26 14.01 -37.08
C PRO A 94 29.15 13.67 -35.88
N ASP A 95 30.44 13.40 -36.09
CA ASP A 95 31.39 13.10 -35.01
C ASP A 95 31.85 14.37 -34.26
N ALA A 96 31.74 15.55 -34.89
CA ALA A 96 32.02 16.85 -34.27
C ALA A 96 30.82 17.45 -33.51
N ILE A 97 29.58 17.06 -33.87
CA ILE A 97 28.35 17.56 -33.23
C ILE A 97 28.08 16.88 -31.86
N GLY A 98 28.66 15.71 -31.61
CA GLY A 98 28.51 14.99 -30.34
C GLY A 98 27.04 14.83 -29.93
N VAL A 99 26.70 15.13 -28.68
CA VAL A 99 25.30 15.14 -28.20
C VAL A 99 24.69 16.52 -28.43
N SER A 100 23.74 16.61 -29.36
CA SER A 100 22.99 17.85 -29.56
C SER A 100 22.16 18.21 -28.32
N ARG A 101 21.91 19.50 -28.09
CA ARG A 101 21.07 19.97 -26.98
C ARG A 101 19.70 19.27 -26.95
N ARG A 102 19.10 19.04 -28.12
CA ARG A 102 17.81 18.33 -28.26
C ARG A 102 17.92 16.86 -27.84
N GLN A 103 18.98 16.17 -28.26
CA GLN A 103 19.24 14.79 -27.82
C GLN A 103 19.48 14.72 -26.32
N PHE A 104 20.24 15.66 -25.74
CA PHE A 104 20.44 15.72 -24.30
C PHE A 104 19.11 15.87 -23.56
N PHE A 105 18.28 16.85 -23.91
CA PHE A 105 17.00 17.08 -23.24
C PHE A 105 16.01 15.92 -23.43
N ASN A 106 15.92 15.33 -24.61
CA ASN A 106 15.04 14.19 -24.86
C ASN A 106 15.47 12.96 -24.07
N ARG A 107 16.77 12.64 -24.07
CA ARG A 107 17.31 11.51 -23.30
C ARG A 107 17.14 11.75 -21.80
N ALA A 108 17.47 12.95 -21.31
CA ALA A 108 17.30 13.29 -19.90
C ALA A 108 15.83 13.17 -19.46
N THR A 109 14.89 13.70 -20.25
CA THR A 109 13.46 13.64 -19.94
C THR A 109 12.93 12.21 -19.91
N ILE A 110 13.24 11.42 -20.94
CA ILE A 110 12.80 10.02 -21.02
C ILE A 110 13.43 9.19 -19.92
N SER A 111 14.73 9.39 -19.63
CA SER A 111 15.43 8.67 -18.57
C SER A 111 14.89 9.03 -17.18
N LEU A 112 14.66 10.31 -16.87
CA LEU A 112 14.09 10.70 -15.57
C LEU A 112 12.67 10.19 -15.41
N MET A 113 11.83 10.33 -16.44
CA MET A 113 10.45 9.86 -16.40
C MET A 113 10.40 8.33 -16.26
N GLY A 114 11.19 7.61 -17.07
CA GLY A 114 11.28 6.15 -17.02
C GLY A 114 11.79 5.63 -15.68
N ALA A 115 12.83 6.28 -15.13
CA ALA A 115 13.34 5.93 -13.81
C ALA A 115 12.30 6.20 -12.70
N GLY A 116 11.59 7.34 -12.77
CA GLY A 116 10.56 7.69 -11.80
C GLY A 116 9.38 6.71 -11.82
N ILE A 117 8.84 6.40 -13.01
CA ILE A 117 7.76 5.43 -13.18
C ILE A 117 8.23 4.03 -12.75
N GLY A 118 9.43 3.62 -13.17
CA GLY A 118 9.99 2.31 -12.82
C GLY A 118 10.18 2.15 -11.32
N ALA A 119 10.73 3.16 -10.64
CA ALA A 119 10.92 3.15 -9.19
C ALA A 119 9.59 3.13 -8.43
N PHE A 120 8.62 3.94 -8.86
CA PHE A 120 7.28 3.93 -8.26
C PHE A 120 6.60 2.58 -8.44
N ALA A 121 6.58 2.03 -9.65
CA ALA A 121 5.99 0.72 -9.93
C ALA A 121 6.65 -0.36 -9.07
N ALA A 122 7.98 -0.44 -9.06
CA ALA A 122 8.72 -1.41 -8.25
C ALA A 122 8.38 -1.30 -6.76
N ALA A 123 8.36 -0.08 -6.21
CA ALA A 123 7.98 0.15 -4.82
C ALA A 123 6.53 -0.24 -4.54
N SER A 124 5.59 0.06 -5.43
CA SER A 124 4.18 -0.32 -5.30
C SER A 124 3.97 -1.83 -5.36
N PHE A 125 4.65 -2.55 -6.26
CA PHE A 125 4.57 -4.01 -6.34
C PHE A 125 5.12 -4.67 -5.06
N VAL A 126 6.26 -4.19 -4.56
CA VAL A 126 6.81 -4.67 -3.29
C VAL A 126 5.86 -4.37 -2.14
N ALA A 127 5.31 -3.14 -2.06
CA ALA A 127 4.38 -2.76 -1.01
C ALA A 127 3.08 -3.58 -1.05
N PHE A 128 2.55 -3.88 -2.24
CA PHE A 128 1.35 -4.69 -2.41
C PHE A 128 1.54 -6.15 -1.97
N LEU A 129 2.73 -6.72 -2.24
CA LEU A 129 3.06 -8.09 -1.84
C LEU A 129 3.56 -8.18 -0.39
N TRP A 130 3.90 -7.04 0.24
CA TRP A 130 4.39 -7.03 1.61
C TRP A 130 3.24 -7.25 2.59
N PRO A 131 3.29 -8.26 3.46
CA PRO A 131 2.22 -8.52 4.41
C PRO A 131 2.10 -7.36 5.39
N THR A 132 0.98 -6.64 5.33
CA THR A 132 0.64 -5.62 6.34
C THR A 132 0.08 -6.32 7.57
N LYS A 133 0.73 -6.12 8.73
CA LYS A 133 0.20 -6.56 10.03
C LYS A 133 -0.96 -5.67 10.46
N THR A 134 -2.07 -5.73 9.75
CA THR A 134 -3.33 -5.10 10.15
C THR A 134 -4.28 -6.19 10.62
N GLY A 135 -5.01 -5.94 11.72
CA GLY A 135 -5.79 -6.91 12.50
C GLY A 135 -6.95 -7.58 11.77
N GLY A 136 -6.63 -8.42 10.80
CA GLY A 136 -7.53 -9.36 10.14
C GLY A 136 -7.04 -10.80 10.30
N PHE A 137 -7.59 -11.67 9.45
CA PHE A 137 -7.23 -13.09 9.41
C PHE A 137 -5.70 -13.29 9.29
N GLY A 138 -5.12 -14.10 10.18
CA GLY A 138 -3.68 -14.27 10.36
C GLY A 138 -3.11 -13.58 11.63
N GLY A 139 -3.97 -12.98 12.45
CA GLY A 139 -3.63 -12.46 13.78
C GLY A 139 -4.82 -12.52 14.73
N LYS A 140 -4.81 -11.69 15.78
CA LYS A 140 -5.91 -11.60 16.75
C LYS A 140 -7.07 -10.79 16.18
N VAL A 141 -8.24 -11.41 16.11
CA VAL A 141 -9.46 -10.83 15.55
C VAL A 141 -10.51 -10.72 16.66
N SER A 142 -11.05 -9.54 16.90
CA SER A 142 -12.16 -9.35 17.85
C SER A 142 -13.45 -9.86 17.24
N ILE A 143 -14.21 -10.67 18.00
CA ILE A 143 -15.52 -11.21 17.59
C ILE A 143 -16.69 -10.61 18.39
N GLY A 144 -16.42 -9.59 19.20
CA GLY A 144 -17.42 -8.90 20.03
C GLY A 144 -17.29 -9.22 21.52
N ARG A 145 -18.33 -8.84 22.28
CA ARG A 145 -18.39 -9.08 23.73
C ARG A 145 -18.81 -10.52 24.02
N TYR A 146 -18.30 -11.08 25.11
CA TYR A 146 -18.58 -12.45 25.53
C TYR A 146 -20.08 -12.74 25.67
N ASP A 147 -20.84 -11.85 26.33
CA ASP A 147 -22.28 -12.03 26.53
C ASP A 147 -23.07 -12.01 25.22
N ASP A 148 -22.66 -11.17 24.26
CA ASP A 148 -23.28 -11.08 22.94
C ASP A 148 -22.98 -12.35 22.12
N VAL A 149 -21.75 -12.87 22.21
CA VAL A 149 -21.35 -14.12 21.55
C VAL A 149 -22.18 -15.28 22.08
N ILE A 150 -22.30 -15.45 23.40
CA ILE A 150 -23.12 -16.53 24.00
C ILE A 150 -24.58 -16.39 23.64
N SER A 151 -25.12 -15.17 23.73
CA SER A 151 -26.51 -14.91 23.33
C SER A 151 -26.73 -15.25 21.86
N GLY A 152 -25.78 -14.89 21.00
CA GLY A 152 -25.75 -15.25 19.58
C GLY A 152 -25.77 -16.76 19.35
N ILE A 153 -24.91 -17.51 20.05
CA ILE A 153 -24.86 -18.98 19.98
C ILE A 153 -26.23 -19.56 20.31
N ARG A 154 -26.83 -19.15 21.42
CA ARG A 154 -28.12 -19.71 21.90
C ARG A 154 -29.29 -19.33 20.99
N ASN A 155 -29.30 -18.12 20.45
CA ASN A 155 -30.34 -17.66 19.53
C ASN A 155 -30.25 -18.33 18.15
N SER A 156 -29.05 -18.74 17.74
CA SER A 156 -28.77 -19.42 16.47
C SER A 156 -28.69 -20.94 16.62
N GLY A 157 -29.37 -21.52 17.62
CA GLY A 157 -29.49 -22.96 17.78
C GLY A 157 -28.20 -23.67 18.19
N GLY A 158 -27.23 -22.94 18.76
CA GLY A 158 -25.97 -23.51 19.25
C GLY A 158 -24.76 -23.21 18.37
N PHE A 159 -24.90 -22.38 17.33
CA PHE A 159 -23.82 -21.99 16.43
C PHE A 159 -23.73 -20.48 16.29
N PHE A 160 -22.53 -19.92 16.38
CA PHE A 160 -22.27 -18.51 16.06
C PHE A 160 -21.19 -18.42 14.99
N TYR A 161 -21.47 -17.74 13.88
CA TYR A 161 -20.50 -17.56 12.81
C TYR A 161 -19.74 -16.24 12.98
N ALA A 162 -18.42 -16.31 13.12
CA ALA A 162 -17.53 -15.15 13.13
C ALA A 162 -16.86 -14.99 11.75
N PRO A 163 -17.40 -14.15 10.84
CA PRO A 163 -16.89 -14.02 9.47
C PRO A 163 -15.45 -13.50 9.42
N GLU A 164 -15.07 -12.59 10.32
CA GLU A 164 -13.74 -11.98 10.39
C GLU A 164 -12.67 -13.03 10.73
N ALA A 165 -13.03 -13.99 11.59
CA ALA A 165 -12.17 -15.11 11.96
C ALA A 165 -12.31 -16.33 11.04
N ARG A 166 -13.32 -16.33 10.15
CA ARG A 166 -13.72 -17.47 9.30
C ARG A 166 -13.94 -18.75 10.13
N ALA A 167 -14.53 -18.60 11.30
CA ALA A 167 -14.67 -19.67 12.29
C ALA A 167 -16.10 -19.74 12.82
N TRP A 168 -16.48 -20.94 13.24
CA TRP A 168 -17.68 -21.18 14.04
C TRP A 168 -17.30 -21.18 15.51
N ILE A 169 -18.06 -20.44 16.32
CA ILE A 169 -17.96 -20.45 17.77
C ILE A 169 -19.15 -21.25 18.30
N THR A 170 -18.86 -22.23 19.15
CA THR A 170 -19.88 -23.07 19.78
C THR A 170 -19.60 -23.19 21.28
N GLU A 171 -20.63 -23.56 22.05
CA GLU A 171 -20.46 -23.82 23.48
C GLU A 171 -19.71 -25.14 23.69
N TYR A 172 -18.67 -25.11 24.52
CA TYR A 172 -17.96 -26.30 24.98
C TYR A 172 -18.46 -26.65 26.39
N PRO A 173 -18.93 -27.89 26.63
CA PRO A 173 -19.51 -28.27 27.91
C PRO A 173 -18.44 -28.35 29.01
N VAL A 174 -18.67 -27.68 30.13
CA VAL A 174 -17.69 -27.56 31.23
C VAL A 174 -17.37 -28.90 31.90
N ASP A 175 -18.31 -29.84 31.89
CA ASP A 175 -18.16 -31.20 32.39
C ASP A 175 -17.25 -32.07 31.50
N ALA A 176 -17.03 -31.67 30.23
CA ALA A 176 -16.11 -32.36 29.33
C ALA A 176 -14.66 -31.86 29.42
N ILE A 177 -14.39 -30.76 30.12
CA ILE A 177 -13.04 -30.17 30.26
C ILE A 177 -12.00 -31.20 30.76
N PRO A 178 -12.27 -32.04 31.77
CA PRO A 178 -11.29 -33.03 32.23
C PRO A 178 -10.89 -34.05 31.14
N LYS A 179 -11.79 -34.35 30.21
CA LYS A 179 -11.48 -35.20 29.05
C LYS A 179 -10.68 -34.44 27.98
N ALA A 180 -10.85 -33.12 27.90
CA ALA A 180 -10.16 -32.26 26.96
C ALA A 180 -8.69 -32.02 27.33
N GLU A 181 -8.36 -31.89 28.62
CA GLU A 181 -7.04 -31.51 29.14
C GLU A 181 -5.88 -32.43 28.74
N GLY A 182 -6.16 -33.66 28.29
CA GLY A 182 -5.17 -34.61 27.78
C GLY A 182 -5.18 -34.82 26.27
N ILE A 183 -6.13 -34.22 25.55
CA ILE A 183 -6.37 -34.49 24.12
C ILE A 183 -6.17 -33.23 23.29
N TYR A 184 -6.71 -32.10 23.74
CA TYR A 184 -6.59 -30.81 23.07
C TYR A 184 -5.29 -30.12 23.45
N ALA A 185 -4.81 -29.23 22.58
CA ALA A 185 -3.65 -28.40 22.88
C ALA A 185 -3.96 -27.43 24.02
N SER A 186 -2.98 -27.19 24.90
CA SER A 186 -3.12 -26.28 26.05
C SER A 186 -3.56 -24.86 25.66
N SER A 187 -3.22 -24.39 24.46
CA SER A 187 -3.63 -23.09 23.94
C SER A 187 -5.14 -22.95 23.72
N LEU A 188 -5.88 -24.06 23.57
CA LEU A 188 -7.33 -24.05 23.39
C LEU A 188 -8.09 -24.06 24.72
N MET A 189 -7.42 -24.46 25.81
CA MET A 189 -8.06 -24.64 27.11
C MET A 189 -8.63 -23.35 27.66
N THR A 190 -7.98 -22.20 27.42
CA THR A 190 -8.49 -20.89 27.83
C THR A 190 -9.92 -20.64 27.31
N GLY A 191 -10.19 -20.99 26.04
CA GLY A 191 -11.52 -20.89 25.45
C GLY A 191 -12.50 -21.87 26.07
N MET A 192 -12.10 -23.15 26.13
CA MET A 192 -12.96 -24.23 26.61
C MET A 192 -13.35 -24.05 28.08
N GLN A 193 -12.45 -23.52 28.91
CA GLN A 193 -12.72 -23.19 30.32
C GLN A 193 -13.72 -22.04 30.47
N GLN A 194 -13.79 -21.14 29.47
CA GLN A 194 -14.85 -20.13 29.35
C GLN A 194 -16.09 -20.68 28.61
N GLY A 195 -16.17 -21.99 28.40
CA GLY A 195 -17.30 -22.64 27.75
C GLY A 195 -17.41 -22.38 26.26
N LEU A 196 -16.34 -21.97 25.58
CA LEU A 196 -16.36 -21.67 24.14
C LEU A 196 -15.27 -22.44 23.39
N ILE A 197 -15.57 -22.85 22.16
CA ILE A 197 -14.58 -23.38 21.23
C ILE A 197 -14.73 -22.73 19.86
N ALA A 198 -13.59 -22.32 19.28
CA ALA A 198 -13.54 -21.76 17.95
C ALA A 198 -13.05 -22.81 16.95
N SER A 199 -13.92 -23.24 16.05
CA SER A 199 -13.64 -24.22 14.99
C SER A 199 -13.47 -23.51 13.65
N TYR A 200 -12.32 -23.67 13.02
CA TYR A 200 -12.02 -23.09 11.72
C TYR A 200 -12.95 -23.65 10.65
N GLN A 201 -13.59 -22.79 9.87
CA GLN A 201 -14.51 -23.15 8.80
C GLN A 201 -13.79 -23.64 7.54
N LYS A 202 -12.88 -24.61 7.71
CA LYS A 202 -12.09 -25.22 6.65
C LYS A 202 -12.02 -26.72 6.91
N CYS A 203 -12.53 -27.50 5.97
CA CYS A 203 -12.51 -28.95 6.04
C CYS A 203 -11.06 -29.47 5.98
N PRO A 204 -10.60 -30.26 6.97
CA PRO A 204 -9.30 -30.93 6.96
C PRO A 204 -9.06 -31.90 5.79
N HIS A 205 -10.08 -32.25 5.02
CA HIS A 205 -9.94 -33.07 3.82
C HIS A 205 -9.19 -32.31 2.71
N LEU A 206 -9.88 -31.37 2.05
CA LEU A 206 -9.35 -30.59 0.90
C LEU A 206 -9.63 -29.09 1.02
N GLY A 207 -10.06 -28.60 2.19
CA GLY A 207 -10.20 -27.18 2.46
C GLY A 207 -11.54 -26.54 2.07
N CYS A 208 -12.56 -27.31 1.73
CA CYS A 208 -13.92 -26.79 1.53
C CYS A 208 -14.45 -26.07 2.77
N ARG A 209 -15.38 -25.13 2.59
CA ARG A 209 -16.14 -24.50 3.66
C ARG A 209 -17.08 -25.54 4.30
N VAL A 210 -17.13 -25.59 5.63
CA VAL A 210 -18.00 -26.53 6.36
C VAL A 210 -19.18 -25.75 6.98
N PRO A 211 -20.42 -25.93 6.50
CA PRO A 211 -21.61 -25.37 7.13
C PRO A 211 -22.01 -26.13 8.40
N GLU A 212 -22.82 -25.49 9.24
CA GLU A 212 -23.56 -26.17 10.30
C GLU A 212 -24.81 -26.85 9.73
N CYS A 213 -25.28 -27.88 10.41
CA CYS A 213 -26.53 -28.56 10.14
C CYS A 213 -27.45 -28.44 11.35
N SER A 214 -28.55 -27.69 11.17
CA SER A 214 -29.47 -27.39 12.26
C SER A 214 -30.26 -28.61 12.74
N SER A 215 -30.43 -29.65 11.93
CA SER A 215 -31.13 -30.87 12.31
C SER A 215 -30.25 -31.85 13.08
N SER A 216 -29.05 -32.18 12.58
CA SER A 216 -28.12 -33.09 13.27
C SER A 216 -27.31 -32.41 14.37
N GLN A 217 -27.30 -31.07 14.38
CA GLN A 217 -26.51 -30.22 15.28
C GLN A 217 -25.00 -30.47 15.17
N TRP A 218 -24.58 -30.82 13.95
CA TRP A 218 -23.22 -31.14 13.56
C TRP A 218 -22.73 -30.21 12.45
N PHE A 219 -21.42 -30.19 12.22
CA PHE A 219 -20.85 -29.59 11.02
C PHE A 219 -20.74 -30.64 9.92
N GLU A 220 -21.31 -30.36 8.76
CA GLU A 220 -21.35 -31.36 7.68
C GLU A 220 -20.89 -30.77 6.34
N CYS A 221 -19.79 -31.31 5.82
CA CYS A 221 -19.14 -30.81 4.62
C CYS A 221 -19.78 -31.39 3.36
N GLY A 222 -20.56 -30.58 2.64
CA GLY A 222 -21.23 -30.96 1.39
C GLY A 222 -20.34 -31.34 0.19
N CYS A 223 -19.01 -31.18 0.27
CA CYS A 223 -18.12 -31.60 -0.82
C CYS A 223 -17.98 -33.12 -0.94
N HIS A 224 -17.72 -33.82 0.18
CA HIS A 224 -17.45 -35.26 0.20
C HIS A 224 -18.04 -35.96 1.45
N GLY A 225 -18.96 -35.29 2.17
CA GLY A 225 -19.67 -35.86 3.31
C GLY A 225 -18.83 -36.04 4.59
N SER A 226 -17.79 -35.22 4.81
CA SER A 226 -17.12 -35.24 6.13
C SER A 226 -18.01 -34.61 7.19
N GLN A 227 -18.17 -35.29 8.32
CA GLN A 227 -19.07 -34.90 9.41
C GLN A 227 -18.27 -34.72 10.70
N TYR A 228 -18.61 -33.67 11.45
CA TYR A 228 -18.00 -33.33 12.73
C TYR A 228 -19.07 -32.96 13.74
N ASN A 229 -18.89 -33.30 15.00
CA ASN A 229 -19.82 -32.87 16.04
C ASN A 229 -19.76 -31.34 16.28
N ARG A 230 -20.57 -30.83 17.20
CA ARG A 230 -20.69 -29.38 17.49
C ARG A 230 -19.39 -28.73 17.98
N VAL A 231 -18.44 -29.53 18.48
CA VAL A 231 -17.11 -29.06 18.90
C VAL A 231 -16.01 -29.38 17.87
N GLY A 232 -16.38 -29.78 16.66
CA GLY A 232 -15.45 -30.00 15.55
C GLY A 232 -14.72 -31.36 15.56
N GLU A 233 -15.08 -32.29 16.45
CA GLU A 233 -14.48 -33.63 16.47
C GLU A 233 -15.04 -34.48 15.33
N LYS A 234 -14.16 -35.22 14.65
CA LYS A 234 -14.55 -35.99 13.47
C LYS A 234 -15.48 -37.16 13.83
N LYS A 235 -16.61 -37.24 13.12
CA LYS A 235 -17.60 -38.32 13.23
C LYS A 235 -17.68 -39.21 11.99
N GLY A 236 -17.52 -38.63 10.79
CA GLY A 236 -17.73 -39.37 9.53
C GLY A 236 -16.99 -38.80 8.33
N GLY A 237 -16.99 -39.56 7.24
CA GLY A 237 -16.44 -39.18 5.93
C GLY A 237 -14.91 -39.19 5.81
N PRO A 238 -14.39 -38.66 4.68
CA PRO A 238 -12.99 -38.88 4.25
C PRO A 238 -11.94 -38.01 4.94
N ALA A 239 -12.30 -36.93 5.65
CA ALA A 239 -11.32 -36.09 6.34
C ALA A 239 -10.45 -36.91 7.31
N PRO A 240 -9.13 -36.69 7.40
CA PRO A 240 -8.26 -37.54 8.21
C PRO A 240 -8.36 -37.28 9.73
N ARG A 241 -8.92 -36.15 10.15
CA ARG A 241 -8.97 -35.68 11.55
C ARG A 241 -10.14 -34.71 11.77
N GLY A 242 -10.35 -34.27 13.01
CA GLY A 242 -11.30 -33.21 13.39
C GLY A 242 -10.95 -31.85 12.78
N MET A 243 -11.90 -30.91 12.85
CA MET A 243 -11.75 -29.52 12.39
C MET A 243 -10.60 -28.82 13.12
N ASP A 244 -9.92 -27.92 12.43
CA ASP A 244 -8.91 -27.08 13.05
C ASP A 244 -9.54 -26.09 14.02
N HIS A 245 -8.79 -25.67 15.03
CA HIS A 245 -9.26 -24.73 16.05
C HIS A 245 -8.34 -23.52 16.16
N PHE A 246 -8.91 -22.45 16.71
CA PHE A 246 -8.18 -21.23 17.05
C PHE A 246 -8.20 -20.99 18.56
N PRO A 247 -7.08 -20.59 19.18
CA PRO A 247 -7.07 -20.11 20.55
C PRO A 247 -7.99 -18.91 20.73
N LEU A 248 -8.69 -18.88 21.88
CA LEU A 248 -9.49 -17.75 22.31
C LEU A 248 -8.77 -16.98 23.42
N GLU A 249 -8.82 -15.65 23.34
CA GLU A 249 -8.35 -14.75 24.37
C GLU A 249 -9.49 -13.85 24.84
N PHE A 250 -9.47 -13.52 26.12
CA PHE A 250 -10.50 -12.72 26.77
C PHE A 250 -9.85 -11.52 27.45
N THR A 251 -10.42 -10.34 27.25
CA THR A 251 -9.97 -9.14 27.96
C THR A 251 -10.78 -8.93 29.24
N ALA A 252 -10.22 -8.17 30.19
CA ALA A 252 -10.94 -7.79 31.41
C ALA A 252 -12.22 -6.97 31.15
N ALA A 253 -12.34 -6.35 29.97
CA ALA A 253 -13.53 -5.61 29.54
C ALA A 253 -14.64 -6.51 28.98
N GLY A 254 -14.40 -7.83 28.89
CA GLY A 254 -15.33 -8.82 28.36
C GLY A 254 -15.35 -8.95 26.84
N GLU A 255 -14.32 -8.47 26.14
CA GLU A 255 -14.16 -8.71 24.70
C GLU A 255 -13.48 -10.05 24.43
N VAL A 256 -13.94 -10.74 23.39
CA VAL A 256 -13.41 -12.03 22.95
C VAL A 256 -12.60 -11.84 21.67
N PHE A 257 -11.39 -12.37 21.67
CA PHE A 257 -10.49 -12.38 20.53
C PHE A 257 -10.21 -13.82 20.08
N VAL A 258 -10.22 -14.06 18.77
CA VAL A 258 -9.81 -15.30 18.14
C VAL A 258 -8.41 -15.11 17.57
N ASP A 259 -7.42 -15.90 18.00
CA ASP A 259 -6.08 -15.88 17.40
C ASP A 259 -6.04 -16.73 16.13
N THR A 260 -6.35 -16.10 15.00
CA THR A 260 -6.29 -16.74 13.68
C THR A 260 -4.87 -16.90 13.13
N GLY A 261 -3.86 -16.34 13.82
CA GLY A 261 -2.45 -16.56 13.49
C GLY A 261 -1.94 -17.95 13.92
N THR A 262 -2.62 -18.56 14.89
CA THR A 262 -2.27 -19.87 15.45
C THR A 262 -3.33 -20.92 15.11
N ILE A 263 -3.10 -21.70 14.05
CA ILE A 263 -3.98 -22.81 13.69
C ILE A 263 -3.58 -24.04 14.51
N VAL A 264 -4.45 -24.49 15.42
CA VAL A 264 -4.28 -25.75 16.14
C VAL A 264 -4.93 -26.85 15.33
N GLN A 265 -4.17 -27.90 15.02
CA GLN A 265 -4.69 -29.03 14.27
C GLN A 265 -5.80 -29.74 15.05
N GLY A 266 -6.89 -30.08 14.37
CA GLY A 266 -7.98 -30.84 14.97
C GLY A 266 -7.55 -32.21 15.47
N VAL A 267 -8.27 -32.70 16.48
CA VAL A 267 -7.96 -33.96 17.16
C VAL A 267 -8.04 -35.18 16.23
N PRO A 268 -7.32 -36.28 16.55
CA PRO A 268 -7.38 -37.51 15.77
C PRO A 268 -8.79 -38.12 15.70
N ILE A 269 -9.00 -39.01 14.72
CA ILE A 269 -10.24 -39.78 14.59
C ILE A 269 -10.52 -40.62 15.84
N GLY A 270 -11.80 -40.72 16.22
CA GLY A 270 -12.26 -41.51 17.37
C GLY A 270 -12.30 -40.74 18.69
N VAL A 271 -11.84 -39.49 18.72
CA VAL A 271 -12.02 -38.59 19.86
C VAL A 271 -13.48 -38.12 19.92
N ASN A 272 -14.08 -38.23 21.10
CA ASN A 272 -15.43 -37.74 21.40
C ASN A 272 -15.47 -37.24 22.84
N THR A 273 -14.96 -36.04 23.11
CA THR A 273 -14.84 -35.52 24.48
C THR A 273 -16.19 -35.20 25.10
N THR A 274 -17.12 -34.69 24.29
CA THR A 274 -18.47 -34.29 24.75
C THR A 274 -19.45 -35.45 24.81
N GLY A 275 -19.16 -36.56 24.12
CA GLY A 275 -20.12 -37.65 23.97
C GLY A 275 -21.30 -37.30 23.06
N GLN A 276 -21.28 -36.14 22.39
CA GLN A 276 -22.39 -35.69 21.55
C GLN A 276 -22.51 -36.59 20.32
N GLU A 277 -23.68 -37.22 20.16
CA GLU A 277 -24.07 -37.89 18.93
C GLU A 277 -24.98 -36.99 18.08
N ALA A 278 -25.39 -37.43 16.90
CA ALA A 278 -26.26 -36.65 16.03
C ALA A 278 -27.64 -36.53 16.69
N GLU A 279 -28.14 -35.30 16.82
CA GLU A 279 -29.43 -35.03 17.49
C GLU A 279 -30.63 -35.25 16.55
N GLY A 280 -30.38 -35.32 15.25
CA GLY A 280 -31.39 -35.47 14.22
C GLY A 280 -30.77 -35.89 12.89
N PRO A 281 -31.57 -35.87 11.79
CA PRO A 281 -31.10 -36.31 10.49
C PRO A 281 -29.98 -35.42 9.95
N HIS A 282 -29.06 -36.02 9.19
CA HIS A 282 -27.98 -35.31 8.52
C HIS A 282 -28.51 -34.41 7.39
N CYS A 283 -27.91 -33.23 7.23
CA CYS A 283 -28.21 -32.29 6.16
C CYS A 283 -27.57 -32.69 4.84
N VAL A 284 -26.41 -33.36 4.88
CA VAL A 284 -25.76 -33.93 3.70
C VAL A 284 -25.82 -35.45 3.78
N GLY A 285 -26.52 -36.06 2.81
CA GLY A 285 -26.62 -37.52 2.71
C GLY A 285 -27.93 -38.13 3.20
N ALA A 286 -29.07 -37.46 3.01
CA ALA A 286 -30.34 -38.14 2.76
C ALA A 286 -30.51 -38.44 1.25
N SER A 287 -29.43 -38.83 0.55
CA SER A 287 -29.58 -39.45 -0.75
C SER A 287 -29.89 -40.91 -0.48
N ASP A 288 -31.16 -41.26 -0.60
CA ASP A 288 -31.65 -42.64 -0.65
C ASP A 288 -30.68 -43.49 -1.49
N HIS A 289 -30.07 -44.47 -0.84
CA HIS A 289 -29.42 -45.59 -1.50
C HIS A 289 -30.43 -46.72 -1.62
#